data_AF-A0A3M2C298-F1
#
_entry.id   AF-A0A3M2C298-F1
#
_cell.length_a   1.000
_cell.length_b   1.000
_cell.length_c   1.000
_cell.angle_alpha   90.00
_cell.angle_beta   90.00
_cell.angle_gamma   90.00
#
_symmetry.space_group_name_H-M   'P 1'
#
loop_
_entity.id
_entity.type
_entity.pdbx_description
1 polymer ?
#
loop_
_entity_poly.entity_id
_entity_poly.type
_entity_poly.pdbx_seq_one_letter_code
_entity_poly.pdbx_strand_id
1 'polypeptide(L)'
;MKIKWISLAAGLFFSSSLLAAELSPGETLYLKHCSSCHGESGDGQGPRSSQLNSTPTDFTSLDGQSVLTHERLLKAIRQGRPGTAMVPWDGLLTDQEITAIADYIESAFLKTDKHLLAGRNLYIKHCAPCHGDDGNSARWTRNSLNPAPRNFTTEKARRELSRERMIGSVTRGRPGTAMMPFSSRLSAAEIESVVDYIRATFMKKNSRVAGNDSVEMKNTNNGEFDAARHLSAVGGVDMSLDFPMGLKGDFFRGRKFFMSNCFTCHGRKGNGRGPRSKFIFPKPRNFHSQESKTYLNRPALFIAIGRGKPGTVMPAWSKVLSDQQIADVAEFVFQAFIQEKGIGESAEAVDKKPGWKKKQP
;
A
#
# COMPACT_ATOMS: atom_id res chain seq x y z
N MET A 1 -15.36 -82.93 -46.13
CA MET A 1 -16.41 -81.96 -45.76
C MET A 1 -15.76 -80.67 -45.31
N LYS A 2 -16.13 -79.54 -45.92
CA LYS A 2 -15.69 -78.18 -45.57
C LYS A 2 -16.60 -77.64 -44.47
N ILE A 3 -16.05 -77.04 -43.40
CA ILE A 3 -16.73 -75.95 -42.67
C ILE A 3 -15.66 -74.95 -42.21
N LYS A 4 -15.70 -73.74 -42.79
CA LYS A 4 -14.90 -72.58 -42.38
C LYS A 4 -15.55 -71.95 -41.16
N TRP A 5 -14.74 -71.64 -40.14
CA TRP A 5 -15.14 -70.82 -39.01
C TRP A 5 -14.84 -69.36 -39.35
N ILE A 6 -15.89 -68.54 -39.47
CA ILE A 6 -15.78 -67.08 -39.58
C ILE A 6 -16.18 -66.53 -38.21
N SER A 7 -15.20 -66.06 -37.45
CA SER A 7 -15.46 -65.28 -36.23
C SER A 7 -15.72 -63.82 -36.63
N LEU A 8 -16.97 -63.38 -36.52
CA LEU A 8 -17.31 -61.95 -36.48
C LEU A 8 -17.12 -61.47 -35.04
N ALA A 9 -16.07 -60.67 -34.79
CA ALA A 9 -15.98 -59.86 -33.59
C ALA A 9 -16.68 -58.53 -33.86
N ALA A 10 -17.87 -58.35 -33.29
CA ALA A 10 -18.55 -57.05 -33.25
C ALA A 10 -17.86 -56.17 -32.21
N GLY A 11 -17.02 -55.24 -32.67
CA GLY A 11 -16.41 -54.22 -31.83
C GLY A 11 -17.46 -53.21 -31.36
N LEU A 12 -17.86 -53.28 -30.08
CA LEU A 12 -18.53 -52.19 -29.39
C LEU A 12 -17.50 -51.10 -29.12
N PHE A 13 -17.47 -50.08 -30.00
CA PHE A 13 -16.78 -48.83 -29.72
C PHE A 13 -17.56 -48.05 -28.66
N PHE A 14 -17.16 -48.20 -27.40
CA PHE A 14 -17.46 -47.20 -26.38
C PHE A 14 -16.65 -45.95 -26.72
N SER A 15 -17.33 -44.98 -27.34
CA SER A 15 -16.76 -43.64 -27.53
C SER A 15 -16.71 -42.96 -26.17
N SER A 16 -15.55 -43.02 -25.53
CA SER A 16 -15.24 -42.27 -24.32
C SER A 16 -15.12 -40.79 -24.69
N SER A 17 -16.25 -40.08 -24.70
CA SER A 17 -16.26 -38.62 -24.71
C SER A 17 -15.66 -38.14 -23.39
N LEU A 18 -14.36 -37.86 -23.38
CA LEU A 18 -13.74 -36.97 -22.42
C LEU A 18 -14.50 -35.64 -22.51
N LEU A 19 -15.30 -35.31 -21.49
CA LEU A 19 -15.74 -33.94 -21.26
C LEU A 19 -14.47 -33.12 -20.99
N ALA A 20 -13.91 -32.51 -22.03
CA ALA A 20 -13.05 -31.35 -21.82
C ALA A 20 -13.92 -30.30 -21.13
N ALA A 21 -13.54 -29.88 -19.93
CA ALA A 21 -14.18 -28.74 -19.29
C ALA A 21 -13.97 -27.53 -20.21
N GLU A 22 -15.03 -27.08 -20.89
CA GLU A 22 -14.94 -25.86 -21.69
C GLU A 22 -14.68 -24.68 -20.75
N LEU A 23 -13.63 -23.92 -21.06
CA LEU A 23 -13.30 -22.69 -20.37
C LEU A 23 -14.49 -21.73 -20.50
N SER A 24 -14.80 -21.00 -19.43
CA SER A 24 -15.82 -19.97 -19.53
C SER A 24 -15.43 -18.90 -20.57
N PRO A 25 -16.39 -18.17 -21.18
CA PRO A 25 -16.07 -17.07 -22.09
C PRO A 25 -15.11 -16.05 -21.46
N GLY A 26 -15.29 -15.73 -20.18
CA GLY A 26 -14.43 -14.84 -19.42
C GLY A 26 -13.01 -15.37 -19.22
N GLU A 27 -12.88 -16.66 -18.92
CA GLU A 27 -11.58 -17.34 -18.79
C GLU A 27 -10.81 -17.35 -20.11
N THR A 28 -11.50 -17.67 -21.21
CA THR A 28 -10.91 -17.65 -22.56
C THR A 28 -10.39 -16.26 -22.92
N LEU A 29 -11.19 -15.22 -22.67
CA LEU A 29 -10.81 -13.84 -22.93
C LEU A 29 -9.64 -13.39 -22.03
N TYR A 30 -9.66 -13.77 -20.75
CA TYR A 30 -8.57 -13.47 -19.82
C TYR A 30 -7.25 -14.12 -20.25
N LEU A 31 -7.27 -15.41 -20.59
CA LEU A 31 -6.09 -16.13 -21.04
C LEU A 31 -5.53 -15.55 -22.34
N LYS A 32 -6.41 -15.10 -23.25
CA LYS A 32 -6.02 -14.50 -24.53
C LYS A 32 -5.46 -13.09 -24.39
N HIS A 33 -6.03 -12.26 -23.51
CA HIS A 33 -5.76 -10.81 -23.50
C HIS A 33 -5.04 -10.30 -22.25
N CYS A 34 -5.19 -10.97 -21.10
CA CYS A 34 -4.77 -10.45 -19.79
C CYS A 34 -3.60 -11.24 -19.17
N SER A 35 -3.57 -12.56 -19.33
CA SER A 35 -2.62 -13.47 -18.68
C SER A 35 -1.14 -13.16 -18.96
N SER A 36 -0.82 -12.64 -20.16
CA SER A 36 0.55 -12.31 -20.54
C SER A 36 1.21 -11.28 -19.60
N CYS A 37 0.40 -10.45 -18.94
CA CYS A 37 0.84 -9.52 -17.92
C CYS A 37 0.42 -9.97 -16.52
N HIS A 38 -0.85 -10.34 -16.33
CA HIS A 38 -1.41 -10.64 -15.01
C HIS A 38 -1.17 -12.07 -14.50
N GLY A 39 -0.57 -12.95 -15.32
CA GLY A 39 -0.35 -14.35 -15.00
C GLY A 39 -1.62 -15.19 -15.20
N GLU A 40 -1.47 -16.46 -15.55
CA GLU A 40 -2.59 -17.40 -15.64
C GLU A 40 -3.21 -17.65 -14.25
N SER A 41 -2.39 -17.61 -13.20
CA SER A 41 -2.79 -17.70 -11.79
C SER A 41 -3.36 -16.39 -11.23
N GLY A 42 -3.35 -15.29 -11.99
CA GLY A 42 -3.79 -13.98 -11.53
C GLY A 42 -2.85 -13.30 -10.52
N ASP A 43 -1.62 -13.80 -10.36
CA ASP A 43 -0.65 -13.33 -9.37
C ASP A 43 0.17 -12.10 -9.82
N GLY A 44 -0.13 -11.55 -10.98
CA GLY A 44 0.58 -10.41 -11.56
C GLY A 44 1.96 -10.75 -12.14
N GLN A 45 2.32 -12.04 -12.24
CA GLN A 45 3.63 -12.52 -12.68
C GLN A 45 3.60 -13.10 -14.11
N GLY A 46 2.77 -12.54 -15.00
CA GLY A 46 2.75 -12.95 -16.40
C GLY A 46 4.12 -12.80 -17.07
N PRO A 47 4.40 -13.52 -18.17
CA PRO A 47 5.71 -13.52 -18.83
C PRO A 47 6.22 -12.14 -19.25
N ARG A 48 5.33 -11.16 -19.43
CA ARG A 48 5.68 -9.77 -19.77
C ARG A 48 5.79 -8.84 -18.56
N SER A 49 5.39 -9.29 -17.37
CA SER A 49 5.31 -8.48 -16.14
C SER A 49 6.64 -7.81 -15.78
N SER A 50 7.76 -8.51 -15.94
CA SER A 50 9.12 -8.03 -15.64
C SER A 50 9.60 -6.92 -16.57
N GLN A 51 8.96 -6.75 -17.73
CA GLN A 51 9.30 -5.73 -18.72
C GLN A 51 8.49 -4.44 -18.51
N LEU A 52 7.57 -4.43 -17.55
CA LEU A 52 6.69 -3.29 -17.30
C LEU A 52 7.27 -2.38 -16.22
N ASN A 53 7.12 -1.07 -16.43
CA ASN A 53 7.52 -0.05 -15.45
C ASN A 53 6.65 -0.05 -14.17
N SER A 54 5.51 -0.75 -14.21
CA SER A 54 4.59 -0.93 -13.09
C SER A 54 4.19 -2.39 -13.04
N THR A 55 4.28 -3.00 -11.87
CA THR A 55 3.85 -4.39 -11.67
C THR A 55 2.36 -4.53 -11.95
N PRO A 56 1.94 -5.52 -12.74
CA PRO A 56 0.54 -5.91 -12.86
C PRO A 56 -0.07 -6.18 -11.49
N THR A 57 -1.40 -6.04 -11.40
CA THR A 57 -2.10 -6.30 -10.14
C THR A 57 -2.11 -7.80 -9.85
N ASP A 58 -1.65 -8.16 -8.66
CA ASP A 58 -1.80 -9.50 -8.08
C ASP A 58 -3.20 -9.60 -7.47
N PHE A 59 -4.10 -10.27 -8.19
CA PHE A 59 -5.48 -10.52 -7.79
C PHE A 59 -5.57 -11.51 -6.62
N THR A 60 -4.53 -12.29 -6.36
CA THR A 60 -4.49 -13.29 -5.28
C THR A 60 -4.04 -12.70 -3.95
N SER A 61 -3.33 -11.57 -3.96
CA SER A 61 -2.89 -10.89 -2.73
C SER A 61 -4.08 -10.36 -1.90
N LEU A 62 -4.00 -10.46 -0.57
CA LEU A 62 -5.01 -9.86 0.33
C LEU A 62 -5.13 -8.34 0.11
N ASP A 63 -4.03 -7.69 -0.24
CA ASP A 63 -3.98 -6.26 -0.58
C ASP A 63 -4.79 -5.99 -1.86
N GLY A 64 -4.56 -6.75 -2.93
CA GLY A 64 -5.31 -6.68 -4.17
C GLY A 64 -6.80 -6.96 -3.96
N GLN A 65 -7.14 -8.04 -3.28
CA GLN A 65 -8.52 -8.43 -3.00
C GLN A 65 -9.27 -7.38 -2.16
N SER A 66 -8.60 -6.71 -1.21
CA SER A 66 -9.23 -5.69 -0.35
C SER A 66 -9.74 -4.44 -1.08
N VAL A 67 -9.27 -4.20 -2.30
CA VAL A 67 -9.58 -2.98 -3.06
C VAL A 67 -10.26 -3.23 -4.40
N LEU A 68 -10.34 -4.48 -4.87
CA LEU A 68 -10.93 -4.84 -6.15
C LEU A 68 -12.40 -5.21 -6.01
N THR A 69 -13.26 -4.21 -6.08
CA THR A 69 -14.71 -4.44 -6.26
C THR A 69 -15.00 -4.78 -7.72
N HIS A 70 -16.13 -5.46 -7.96
CA HIS A 70 -16.62 -5.73 -9.31
C HIS A 70 -16.65 -4.45 -10.19
N GLU A 71 -17.20 -3.35 -9.66
CA GLU A 71 -17.23 -2.05 -10.35
C GLU A 71 -15.82 -1.53 -10.69
N ARG A 72 -14.85 -1.72 -9.80
CA ARG A 72 -13.46 -1.30 -10.04
C ARG A 72 -12.76 -2.16 -11.07
N LEU A 73 -13.07 -3.45 -11.15
CA LEU A 73 -12.61 -4.33 -12.23
C LEU A 73 -13.16 -3.85 -13.57
N LEU A 74 -14.48 -3.66 -13.67
CA LEU A 74 -15.12 -3.14 -14.89
C LEU A 74 -14.51 -1.81 -15.33
N LYS A 75 -14.37 -0.87 -14.41
CA LYS A 75 -13.78 0.44 -14.70
C LYS A 75 -12.33 0.34 -15.18
N ALA A 76 -11.52 -0.49 -14.51
CA ALA A 76 -10.12 -0.67 -14.86
C ALA A 76 -9.92 -1.38 -16.21
N ILE A 77 -10.81 -2.32 -16.57
CA ILE A 77 -10.78 -2.99 -17.87
C ILE A 77 -11.24 -2.02 -18.97
N ARG A 78 -12.38 -1.34 -18.80
CA ARG A 78 -12.89 -0.37 -19.79
C ARG A 78 -11.91 0.77 -20.05
N GLN A 79 -11.48 1.45 -18.99
CA GLN A 79 -10.75 2.72 -19.09
C GLN A 79 -9.23 2.55 -19.01
N GLY A 80 -8.76 1.33 -18.76
CA GLY A 80 -7.37 1.08 -18.44
C GLY A 80 -6.96 1.75 -17.13
N ARG A 81 -5.64 1.86 -16.91
CA ARG A 81 -5.08 2.60 -15.78
C ARG A 81 -4.04 3.60 -16.27
N PRO A 82 -4.39 4.90 -16.34
CA PRO A 82 -3.49 5.93 -16.85
C PRO A 82 -2.11 5.93 -16.17
N GLY A 83 -1.07 5.95 -17.00
CA GLY A 83 0.33 5.89 -16.54
C GLY A 83 0.83 4.49 -16.17
N THR A 84 0.14 3.45 -16.60
CA THR A 84 0.57 2.04 -16.53
C THR A 84 0.46 1.39 -17.91
N ALA A 85 0.90 0.14 -18.04
CA ALA A 85 0.72 -0.65 -19.26
C ALA A 85 -0.71 -1.19 -19.46
N MET A 86 -1.61 -1.00 -18.49
CA MET A 86 -3.01 -1.40 -18.61
C MET A 86 -3.75 -0.39 -19.49
N VAL A 87 -3.86 -0.71 -20.78
CA VAL A 87 -4.59 0.07 -21.77
C VAL A 87 -6.11 -0.03 -21.57
N PRO A 88 -6.90 0.95 -22.04
CA PRO A 88 -8.35 0.78 -22.15
C PRO A 88 -8.70 -0.32 -23.13
N TRP A 89 -9.69 -1.13 -22.77
CA TRP A 89 -10.26 -2.17 -23.64
C TRP A 89 -11.64 -1.81 -24.19
N ASP A 90 -12.19 -0.66 -23.78
CA ASP A 90 -13.39 -0.10 -24.39
C ASP A 90 -13.18 0.14 -25.89
N GLY A 91 -14.17 -0.26 -26.70
CA GLY A 91 -14.10 -0.23 -28.17
C GLY A 91 -13.26 -1.35 -28.80
N LEU A 92 -12.48 -2.12 -28.04
CA LEU A 92 -11.78 -3.34 -28.50
C LEU A 92 -12.52 -4.62 -28.09
N LEU A 93 -13.20 -4.57 -26.95
CA LEU A 93 -14.08 -5.61 -26.43
C LEU A 93 -15.47 -5.02 -26.23
N THR A 94 -16.49 -5.86 -26.41
CA THR A 94 -17.87 -5.53 -26.09
C THR A 94 -18.07 -5.42 -24.58
N ASP A 95 -19.11 -4.72 -24.14
CA ASP A 95 -19.46 -4.64 -22.72
C ASP A 95 -19.72 -6.01 -22.09
N GLN A 96 -20.26 -6.96 -22.85
CA GLN A 96 -20.47 -8.34 -22.39
C GLN A 96 -19.15 -9.07 -22.17
N GLU A 97 -18.19 -8.92 -23.08
CA GLU A 97 -16.85 -9.52 -22.94
C GLU A 97 -16.08 -8.92 -21.77
N ILE A 98 -16.16 -7.59 -21.58
CA ILE A 98 -15.54 -6.91 -20.44
C ILE A 98 -16.15 -7.40 -19.12
N THR A 99 -17.47 -7.54 -19.07
CA THR A 99 -18.18 -8.06 -17.90
C THR A 99 -17.77 -9.51 -17.62
N ALA A 100 -17.71 -10.36 -18.63
CA ALA A 100 -17.28 -11.74 -18.50
C ALA A 100 -15.84 -11.87 -17.96
N ILE A 101 -14.91 -10.99 -18.39
CA ILE A 101 -13.54 -10.95 -17.83
C ILE A 101 -13.57 -10.55 -16.35
N ALA A 102 -14.35 -9.53 -15.98
CA ALA A 102 -14.46 -9.09 -14.59
C ALA A 102 -15.04 -10.20 -13.68
N ASP A 103 -16.11 -10.86 -14.13
CA ASP A 103 -16.72 -12.00 -13.44
C ASP A 103 -15.75 -13.17 -13.26
N TYR A 104 -14.95 -13.45 -14.29
CA TYR A 104 -13.92 -14.48 -14.22
C TYR A 104 -12.83 -14.12 -13.20
N ILE A 105 -12.31 -12.89 -13.24
CA ILE A 105 -11.28 -12.45 -12.27
C ILE A 105 -11.80 -12.57 -10.83
N GLU A 106 -13.04 -12.15 -10.60
CA GLU A 106 -13.67 -12.20 -9.29
C GLU A 106 -13.87 -13.64 -8.80
N SER A 107 -14.45 -14.51 -9.63
CA SER A 107 -14.72 -15.91 -9.25
C SER A 107 -13.46 -16.78 -9.16
N ALA A 108 -12.47 -16.57 -10.04
CA ALA A 108 -11.27 -17.38 -10.12
C ALA A 108 -10.22 -16.95 -9.08
N PHE A 109 -9.99 -15.65 -8.89
CA PHE A 109 -8.85 -15.12 -8.14
C PHE A 109 -9.25 -14.40 -6.85
N LEU A 110 -10.39 -13.70 -6.83
CA LEU A 110 -10.84 -12.94 -5.65
C LEU A 110 -11.62 -13.82 -4.66
N LYS A 111 -11.03 -14.95 -4.29
CA LYS A 111 -11.53 -15.83 -3.21
C LYS A 111 -11.25 -15.19 -1.86
N THR A 112 -11.98 -14.12 -1.58
CA THR A 112 -11.79 -13.30 -0.39
C THR A 112 -12.10 -14.14 0.84
N ASP A 113 -11.04 -14.55 1.54
CA ASP A 113 -11.18 -15.02 2.91
C ASP A 113 -11.58 -13.81 3.77
N LYS A 114 -12.90 -13.66 3.97
CA LYS A 114 -13.50 -12.56 4.74
C LYS A 114 -12.90 -12.47 6.15
N HIS A 115 -12.49 -13.60 6.72
CA HIS A 115 -11.85 -13.68 8.03
C HIS A 115 -10.44 -13.08 7.99
N LEU A 116 -9.61 -13.45 7.01
CA LEU A 116 -8.28 -12.86 6.85
C LEU A 116 -8.32 -11.37 6.47
N LEU A 117 -9.31 -10.94 5.68
CA LEU A 117 -9.50 -9.53 5.34
C LEU A 117 -9.92 -8.69 6.56
N ALA A 118 -10.83 -9.21 7.39
CA ALA A 118 -11.18 -8.57 8.67
C ALA A 118 -9.93 -8.47 9.57
N GLY A 119 -9.16 -9.55 9.68
CA GLY A 119 -7.91 -9.59 10.44
C GLY A 119 -6.88 -8.58 9.97
N ARG A 120 -6.69 -8.41 8.66
CA ARG A 120 -5.81 -7.40 8.05
C ARG A 120 -6.21 -5.98 8.47
N ASN A 121 -7.49 -5.64 8.35
CA ASN A 121 -7.98 -4.31 8.67
C ASN A 121 -7.80 -3.98 10.16
N LEU A 122 -8.05 -4.95 11.03
CA LEU A 122 -7.79 -4.84 12.46
C LEU A 122 -6.29 -4.69 12.75
N TYR A 123 -5.43 -5.46 12.07
CA TYR A 123 -3.97 -5.37 12.22
C TYR A 123 -3.46 -3.97 11.88
N ILE A 124 -3.85 -3.43 10.72
CA ILE A 124 -3.42 -2.10 10.27
C ILE A 124 -3.89 -1.03 11.26
N LYS A 125 -5.13 -1.13 11.74
CA LYS A 125 -5.74 -0.13 12.62
C LYS A 125 -5.17 -0.15 14.05
N HIS A 126 -4.83 -1.33 14.57
CA HIS A 126 -4.57 -1.52 16.00
C HIS A 126 -3.18 -2.06 16.34
N CYS A 127 -2.51 -2.76 15.42
CA CYS A 127 -1.31 -3.56 15.72
C CYS A 127 -0.07 -3.03 14.99
N ALA A 128 -0.21 -2.65 13.72
CA ALA A 128 0.88 -2.14 12.87
C ALA A 128 1.66 -0.97 13.47
N PRO A 129 1.06 -0.01 14.22
CA PRO A 129 1.80 1.07 14.86
C PRO A 129 2.92 0.59 15.80
N CYS A 130 2.83 -0.62 16.36
CA CYS A 130 3.88 -1.20 17.20
C CYS A 130 4.61 -2.36 16.51
N HIS A 131 3.90 -3.19 15.77
CA HIS A 131 4.44 -4.41 15.17
C HIS A 131 4.98 -4.22 13.74
N GLY A 132 4.76 -3.05 13.13
CA GLY A 132 5.16 -2.72 11.77
C GLY A 132 4.20 -3.29 10.72
N ASP A 133 4.10 -2.63 9.58
CA ASP A 133 3.21 -3.05 8.48
C ASP A 133 3.61 -4.44 7.93
N ASP A 134 4.91 -4.75 7.95
CA ASP A 134 5.46 -6.05 7.52
C ASP A 134 5.59 -7.08 8.67
N GLY A 135 5.04 -6.77 9.85
CA GLY A 135 5.14 -7.64 11.03
C GLY A 135 6.54 -7.82 11.61
N ASN A 136 7.52 -7.02 11.16
CA ASN A 136 8.94 -7.15 11.52
C ASN A 136 9.34 -6.40 12.81
N SER A 137 8.36 -6.02 13.64
CA SER A 137 8.50 -5.06 14.75
C SER A 137 8.89 -3.69 14.23
N ALA A 138 8.05 -2.68 14.45
CA ALA A 138 8.30 -1.37 13.87
C ALA A 138 9.64 -0.80 14.33
N ARG A 139 10.43 -0.22 13.41
CA ARG A 139 11.79 0.26 13.72
C ARG A 139 11.80 1.26 14.88
N TRP A 140 10.75 2.09 15.00
CA TRP A 140 10.61 3.09 16.06
C TRP A 140 10.21 2.51 17.43
N THR A 141 9.59 1.33 17.49
CA THR A 141 9.20 0.70 18.75
C THR A 141 10.23 -0.30 19.27
N ARG A 142 11.08 -0.86 18.40
CA ARG A 142 12.11 -1.84 18.79
C ARG A 142 13.05 -1.36 19.90
N ASN A 143 13.44 -0.09 19.85
CA ASN A 143 14.42 0.47 20.79
C ASN A 143 13.76 1.42 21.81
N SER A 144 12.46 1.68 21.68
CA SER A 144 11.72 2.64 22.51
C SER A 144 10.79 1.96 23.53
N LEU A 145 10.51 0.67 23.37
CA LEU A 145 9.70 -0.11 24.30
C LEU A 145 10.53 -1.27 24.86
N ASN A 146 10.42 -1.50 26.17
CA ASN A 146 11.08 -2.61 26.85
C ASN A 146 10.03 -3.53 27.50
N PRO A 147 9.91 -4.81 27.08
CA PRO A 147 10.59 -5.42 25.94
C PRO A 147 10.05 -4.90 24.59
N ALA A 148 10.87 -4.98 23.55
CA ALA A 148 10.51 -4.61 22.19
C ALA A 148 9.26 -5.40 21.70
N PRO A 149 8.39 -4.79 20.88
CA PRO A 149 7.28 -5.53 20.27
C PRO A 149 7.80 -6.69 19.44
N ARG A 150 7.01 -7.75 19.38
CA ARG A 150 7.44 -8.99 18.75
C ARG A 150 7.59 -8.81 17.23
N ASN A 151 8.72 -9.29 16.70
CA ASN A 151 8.95 -9.47 15.27
C ASN A 151 8.43 -10.86 14.86
N PHE A 152 7.35 -10.88 14.08
CA PHE A 152 6.64 -12.08 13.65
C PHE A 152 7.34 -12.81 12.48
N THR A 153 8.23 -12.14 11.74
CA THR A 153 8.88 -12.73 10.55
C THR A 153 10.05 -13.67 10.88
N THR A 154 10.51 -13.66 12.14
CA THR A 154 11.63 -14.47 12.60
C THR A 154 11.27 -15.95 12.73
N GLU A 155 12.24 -16.83 12.46
CA GLU A 155 12.08 -18.28 12.68
C GLU A 155 11.76 -18.61 14.15
N LYS A 156 12.38 -17.89 15.08
CA LYS A 156 12.09 -17.99 16.50
C LYS A 156 10.62 -17.69 16.81
N ALA A 157 10.06 -16.61 16.24
CA ALA A 157 8.64 -16.31 16.40
C ALA A 157 7.72 -17.39 15.81
N ARG A 158 8.05 -17.93 14.64
CA ARG A 158 7.29 -19.05 14.03
C ARG A 158 7.22 -20.28 14.93
N ARG A 159 8.32 -20.61 15.62
CA ARG A 159 8.39 -21.76 16.53
C ARG A 159 7.72 -21.51 17.87
N GLU A 160 7.88 -20.30 18.43
CA GLU A 160 7.43 -19.99 19.79
C GLU A 160 5.97 -19.55 19.88
N LEU A 161 5.41 -18.97 18.81
CA LEU A 161 4.09 -18.35 18.82
C LEU A 161 3.05 -19.28 18.19
N SER A 162 2.47 -20.16 19.01
CA SER A 162 1.27 -20.90 18.61
C SER A 162 0.07 -19.94 18.45
N ARG A 163 -0.95 -20.36 17.70
CA ARG A 163 -2.17 -19.58 17.49
C ARG A 163 -2.83 -19.24 18.83
N GLU A 164 -2.96 -20.22 19.71
CA GLU A 164 -3.58 -20.10 21.04
C GLU A 164 -2.81 -19.12 21.92
N ARG A 165 -1.47 -19.19 21.88
CA ARG A 165 -0.61 -18.26 22.62
C ARG A 165 -0.77 -16.82 22.12
N MET A 166 -0.89 -16.62 20.81
CA MET A 166 -1.10 -15.30 20.22
C MET A 166 -2.47 -14.74 20.60
N ILE A 167 -3.54 -15.53 20.49
CA ILE A 167 -4.89 -15.15 20.94
C ILE A 167 -4.86 -14.75 22.41
N GLY A 168 -4.24 -15.57 23.28
CA GLY A 168 -4.11 -15.26 24.70
C GLY A 168 -3.37 -13.95 24.96
N SER A 169 -2.30 -13.67 24.19
CA SER A 169 -1.51 -12.44 24.31
C SER A 169 -2.25 -11.19 23.83
N VAL A 170 -3.05 -11.30 22.77
CA VAL A 170 -3.89 -10.17 22.29
C VAL A 170 -5.05 -9.93 23.25
N THR A 171 -5.69 -11.00 23.73
CA THR A 171 -6.84 -10.92 24.64
C THR A 171 -6.46 -10.27 25.97
N ARG A 172 -5.43 -10.79 26.65
CA ARG A 172 -5.07 -10.38 28.02
C ARG A 172 -3.92 -9.38 28.07
N GLY A 173 -3.35 -9.03 26.92
CA GLY A 173 -2.10 -8.30 26.88
C GLY A 173 -0.94 -9.12 27.44
N ARG A 174 0.19 -8.47 27.67
CA ARG A 174 1.35 -9.06 28.34
C ARG A 174 1.78 -8.14 29.49
N PRO A 175 1.54 -8.53 30.76
CA PRO A 175 1.96 -7.75 31.92
C PRO A 175 3.44 -7.38 31.88
N GLY A 176 3.76 -6.15 32.32
CA GLY A 176 5.13 -5.62 32.28
C GLY A 176 5.61 -5.25 30.87
N THR A 177 4.72 -5.14 29.89
CA THR A 177 5.04 -4.71 28.52
C THR A 177 4.02 -3.70 28.01
N ALA A 178 4.32 -3.03 26.89
CA ALA A 178 3.39 -2.14 26.20
C ALA A 178 2.23 -2.85 25.49
N MET A 179 2.24 -4.20 25.42
CA MET A 179 1.15 -4.96 24.82
C MET A 179 -0.04 -5.01 25.77
N MET A 180 -0.91 -4.01 25.66
CA MET A 180 -2.15 -3.91 26.41
C MET A 180 -3.18 -4.98 26.01
N PRO A 181 -4.13 -5.34 26.88
CA PRO A 181 -5.25 -6.22 26.52
C PRO A 181 -6.17 -5.56 25.49
N PHE A 182 -6.64 -6.35 24.53
CA PHE A 182 -7.63 -5.93 23.52
C PHE A 182 -9.03 -6.51 23.75
N SER A 183 -9.24 -7.33 24.78
CA SER A 183 -10.55 -7.93 25.10
C SER A 183 -11.66 -6.90 25.37
N SER A 184 -11.31 -5.66 25.73
CA SER A 184 -12.27 -4.57 25.91
C SER A 184 -12.56 -3.77 24.63
N ARG A 185 -11.84 -4.06 23.53
CA ARG A 185 -11.89 -3.29 22.28
C ARG A 185 -12.24 -4.14 21.06
N LEU A 186 -11.95 -5.43 21.12
CA LEU A 186 -12.18 -6.40 20.06
C LEU A 186 -12.91 -7.61 20.62
N SER A 187 -13.85 -8.14 19.85
CA SER A 187 -14.50 -9.42 20.14
C SER A 187 -13.54 -10.60 19.99
N ALA A 188 -13.90 -11.76 20.55
CA ALA A 188 -13.10 -12.97 20.42
C ALA A 188 -12.85 -13.35 18.94
N ALA A 189 -13.89 -13.26 18.09
CA ALA A 189 -13.78 -13.53 16.66
C ALA A 189 -12.82 -12.57 15.96
N GLU A 190 -12.86 -11.27 16.28
CA GLU A 190 -11.94 -10.27 15.72
C GLU A 190 -10.48 -10.50 16.14
N ILE A 191 -10.27 -10.94 17.39
CA ILE A 191 -8.95 -11.33 17.89
C ILE A 191 -8.43 -12.56 17.14
N GLU A 192 -9.30 -13.54 16.86
CA GLU A 192 -8.93 -14.68 16.03
C GLU A 192 -8.58 -14.28 14.61
N SER A 193 -9.38 -13.41 13.97
CA SER A 193 -9.10 -12.91 12.62
C SER A 193 -7.74 -12.22 12.52
N VAL A 194 -7.39 -11.34 13.45
CA VAL A 194 -6.09 -10.64 13.41
C VAL A 194 -4.92 -11.59 13.65
N VAL A 195 -5.07 -12.59 14.53
CA VAL A 195 -4.03 -13.61 14.75
C VAL A 195 -3.85 -14.48 13.52
N ASP A 196 -4.93 -14.91 12.89
CA ASP A 196 -4.87 -15.75 11.68
C ASP A 196 -4.26 -14.97 10.51
N TYR A 197 -4.57 -13.68 10.37
CA TYR A 197 -3.88 -12.80 9.43
C TYR A 197 -2.37 -12.70 9.69
N ILE A 198 -1.94 -12.44 10.93
CA ILE A 198 -0.50 -12.36 11.28
C ILE A 198 0.22 -13.66 10.90
N ARG A 199 -0.40 -14.80 11.20
CA ARG A 199 0.18 -16.12 10.92
C ARG A 199 0.24 -16.41 9.42
N ALA A 200 -0.85 -16.15 8.70
CA ALA A 200 -0.95 -16.40 7.27
C ALA A 200 -0.02 -15.49 6.45
N THR A 201 0.20 -14.25 6.90
CA THR A 201 0.94 -13.23 6.15
C THR A 201 2.42 -13.17 6.53
N PHE A 202 2.75 -13.14 7.83
CA PHE A 202 4.12 -12.86 8.28
C PHE A 202 4.89 -14.12 8.72
N MET A 203 4.18 -15.19 9.05
CA MET A 203 4.75 -16.39 9.68
C MET A 203 4.79 -17.60 8.74
N LYS A 204 4.43 -17.45 7.46
CA LYS A 204 4.70 -18.47 6.46
C LYS A 204 6.21 -18.57 6.20
N LYS A 205 6.67 -19.78 5.90
CA LYS A 205 8.08 -20.07 5.61
C LYS A 205 8.39 -19.52 4.22
N ASN A 206 8.73 -18.24 4.12
CA ASN A 206 9.28 -17.70 2.88
C ASN A 206 10.71 -18.22 2.72
N SER A 207 10.86 -19.20 1.85
CA SER A 207 12.13 -19.54 1.21
C SER A 207 12.63 -18.29 0.47
N ARG A 208 13.41 -17.40 1.11
CA ARG A 208 14.55 -16.61 0.56
C ARG A 208 14.89 -15.33 1.38
N VAL A 209 16.05 -15.42 2.04
CA VAL A 209 17.19 -14.47 2.22
C VAL A 209 17.01 -13.13 2.98
N ALA A 210 17.93 -12.94 3.94
CA ALA A 210 18.12 -11.85 4.87
C ALA A 210 18.87 -10.63 4.29
N GLY A 211 18.71 -9.46 4.94
CA GLY A 211 19.53 -8.26 4.72
C GLY A 211 19.37 -7.25 5.85
N ASN A 212 20.49 -6.76 6.36
CA ASN A 212 20.77 -6.18 7.67
C ASN A 212 20.61 -4.63 7.75
N ASP A 213 20.48 -4.12 8.99
CA ASP A 213 21.07 -2.87 9.54
C ASP A 213 20.15 -1.87 10.29
N SER A 214 20.55 -1.68 11.55
CA SER A 214 20.00 -0.88 12.64
C SER A 214 20.91 0.30 12.96
N VAL A 215 20.36 1.49 13.22
CA VAL A 215 21.01 2.52 14.05
C VAL A 215 19.93 3.26 14.86
N GLU A 216 20.18 3.36 16.16
CA GLU A 216 19.44 4.08 17.22
C GLU A 216 19.72 5.59 17.23
N MET A 217 18.76 6.42 17.69
CA MET A 217 19.00 7.39 18.79
C MET A 217 17.70 8.13 19.25
N LYS A 218 17.31 7.86 20.50
CA LYS A 218 16.84 8.73 21.61
C LYS A 218 15.78 9.85 21.40
N ASN A 219 14.59 9.50 21.89
CA ASN A 219 13.51 10.19 22.65
C ASN A 219 13.70 11.63 23.18
N THR A 220 12.64 12.45 23.15
CA THR A 220 11.88 12.91 24.36
C THR A 220 10.64 13.77 24.02
N ASN A 221 9.48 13.27 24.47
CA ASN A 221 8.32 13.90 25.14
C ASN A 221 7.59 15.12 24.52
N ASN A 222 6.29 15.36 24.69
CA ASN A 222 5.01 14.64 24.94
C ASN A 222 4.01 15.79 25.18
N GLY A 223 2.82 15.76 24.58
CA GLY A 223 1.74 16.70 24.89
C GLY A 223 0.66 16.72 23.82
N GLU A 224 -0.60 16.56 24.22
CA GLU A 224 -1.69 15.92 23.50
C GLU A 224 -2.89 16.88 23.42
N PHE A 225 -3.51 17.12 22.26
CA PHE A 225 -4.87 17.71 22.19
C PHE A 225 -5.68 17.26 20.95
N ASP A 226 -6.85 16.72 21.25
CA ASP A 226 -7.93 16.31 20.36
C ASP A 226 -8.64 17.50 19.67
N ALA A 227 -8.90 17.38 18.36
CA ALA A 227 -9.99 18.10 17.69
C ALA A 227 -10.23 17.51 16.28
N ALA A 228 -11.07 16.48 16.20
CA ALA A 228 -11.69 16.07 14.95
C ALA A 228 -13.13 16.56 14.93
N ARG A 229 -13.42 17.57 14.12
CA ARG A 229 -14.59 17.71 13.24
C ARG A 229 -14.69 19.14 12.72
N HIS A 230 -14.76 19.28 11.40
CA HIS A 230 -15.85 19.92 10.65
C HIS A 230 -15.43 19.97 9.17
N LEU A 231 -16.28 19.44 8.30
CA LEU A 231 -16.13 19.47 6.84
C LEU A 231 -17.34 20.22 6.27
N SER A 232 -17.08 20.92 5.17
CA SER A 232 -18.00 21.52 4.18
C SER A 232 -18.54 22.93 4.42
N ALA A 233 -18.19 23.86 3.53
CA ALA A 233 -19.12 24.54 2.62
C ALA A 233 -18.36 25.49 1.66
N VAL A 234 -18.95 25.72 0.48
CA VAL A 234 -18.61 26.63 -0.62
C VAL A 234 -17.77 27.87 -0.24
N GLY A 235 -16.59 27.99 -0.83
CA GLY A 235 -15.64 29.10 -0.65
C GLY A 235 -14.24 28.56 -0.36
N GLY A 236 -13.22 29.01 -1.11
CA GLY A 236 -11.83 28.64 -0.84
C GLY A 236 -11.45 28.90 0.62
N VAL A 237 -10.48 28.15 1.13
CA VAL A 237 -10.04 28.28 2.53
C VAL A 237 -9.19 29.55 2.65
N ASP A 238 -9.30 30.30 3.75
CA ASP A 238 -8.47 31.48 3.97
C ASP A 238 -6.98 31.09 3.98
N MET A 239 -6.25 31.52 2.94
CA MET A 239 -4.84 31.21 2.73
C MET A 239 -3.90 32.08 3.59
N SER A 240 -4.43 33.12 4.25
CA SER A 240 -3.66 34.01 5.12
C SER A 240 -3.54 33.50 6.56
N LEU A 241 -4.31 32.47 6.94
CA LEU A 241 -4.28 31.91 8.29
C LEU A 241 -2.88 31.41 8.69
N ASP A 242 -2.49 31.76 9.91
CA ASP A 242 -1.28 31.27 10.57
C ASP A 242 -1.43 29.83 11.07
N PHE A 243 -0.31 29.21 11.48
CA PHE A 243 -0.34 27.89 12.11
C PHE A 243 -1.07 27.91 13.46
N PRO A 244 -1.69 26.78 13.85
CA PRO A 244 -2.32 26.67 15.17
C PRO A 244 -1.29 26.87 16.30
N MET A 245 -1.79 27.20 17.49
CA MET A 245 -0.98 27.33 18.72
C MET A 245 0.13 28.39 18.65
N GLY A 246 0.01 29.37 17.73
CA GLY A 246 0.99 30.45 17.59
C GLY A 246 2.34 30.02 17.01
N LEU A 247 2.41 28.82 16.43
CA LEU A 247 3.63 28.29 15.82
C LEU A 247 4.06 29.16 14.64
N LYS A 248 5.38 29.29 14.45
CA LYS A 248 5.96 29.98 13.30
C LYS A 248 6.85 29.00 12.54
N GLY A 249 6.41 28.56 11.36
CA GLY A 249 7.17 27.61 10.57
C GLY A 249 8.45 28.23 9.99
N ASP A 250 9.55 27.49 10.05
CA ASP A 250 10.83 27.82 9.44
C ASP A 250 10.97 27.15 8.06
N PHE A 251 11.04 27.97 7.02
CA PHE A 251 11.15 27.53 5.63
C PHE A 251 12.38 26.64 5.37
N PHE A 252 13.55 27.00 5.90
CA PHE A 252 14.80 26.31 5.59
C PHE A 252 14.92 24.99 6.33
N ARG A 253 14.49 24.94 7.60
CA ARG A 253 14.39 23.68 8.36
C ARG A 253 13.39 22.73 7.70
N GLY A 254 12.23 23.26 7.29
CA GLY A 254 11.22 22.52 6.56
C GLY A 254 11.72 21.94 5.24
N ARG A 255 12.43 22.75 4.44
CA ARG A 255 13.04 22.31 3.18
C ARG A 255 14.01 21.16 3.40
N LYS A 256 14.91 21.29 4.38
CA LYS A 256 15.89 20.24 4.71
C LYS A 256 15.17 18.93 5.05
N PHE A 257 14.15 19.00 5.90
CA PHE A 257 13.40 17.82 6.30
C PHE A 257 12.62 17.19 5.13
N PHE A 258 11.95 18.01 4.32
CA PHE A 258 11.20 17.53 3.15
C PHE A 258 12.10 16.81 2.15
N MET A 259 13.28 17.36 1.88
CA MET A 259 14.24 16.77 0.95
C MET A 259 14.89 15.49 1.48
N SER A 260 14.88 15.25 2.79
CA SER A 260 15.36 13.99 3.37
C SER A 260 14.27 12.92 3.44
N ASN A 261 13.00 13.30 3.62
CA ASN A 261 11.96 12.36 4.06
C ASN A 261 10.71 12.31 3.16
N CYS A 262 10.36 13.41 2.50
CA CYS A 262 9.07 13.55 1.81
C CYS A 262 9.21 13.46 0.28
N PHE A 263 10.33 13.93 -0.27
CA PHE A 263 10.53 14.04 -1.72
C PHE A 263 10.45 12.69 -2.44
N THR A 264 10.77 11.58 -1.76
CA THR A 264 10.77 10.25 -2.36
C THR A 264 9.37 9.88 -2.87
N CYS A 265 8.32 10.35 -2.19
CA CYS A 265 6.93 10.16 -2.60
C CYS A 265 6.39 11.41 -3.31
N HIS A 266 6.55 12.59 -2.72
CA HIS A 266 5.93 13.84 -3.22
C HIS A 266 6.71 14.52 -4.37
N GLY A 267 7.93 14.07 -4.66
CA GLY A 267 8.83 14.67 -5.65
C GLY A 267 9.57 15.89 -5.13
N ARG A 268 10.77 16.13 -5.65
CA ARG A 268 11.58 17.34 -5.29
C ARG A 268 10.87 18.64 -5.62
N LYS A 269 10.00 18.61 -6.63
CA LYS A 269 9.16 19.73 -7.07
C LYS A 269 7.75 19.69 -6.49
N GLY A 270 7.42 18.84 -5.51
CA GLY A 270 6.07 18.80 -4.92
C GLY A 270 4.93 18.37 -5.85
N ASN A 271 5.24 17.85 -7.04
CA ASN A 271 4.25 17.51 -8.07
C ASN A 271 3.61 16.12 -7.90
N GLY A 272 3.87 15.44 -6.77
CA GLY A 272 3.39 14.10 -6.50
C GLY A 272 4.08 13.00 -7.32
N ARG A 273 5.17 13.33 -8.03
CA ARG A 273 5.90 12.41 -8.92
C ARG A 273 7.27 12.02 -8.37
N GLY A 274 7.37 11.79 -7.07
CA GLY A 274 8.59 11.26 -6.46
C GLY A 274 8.97 9.89 -7.00
N PRO A 275 10.22 9.44 -6.86
CA PRO A 275 10.68 8.13 -7.36
C PRO A 275 9.82 6.95 -6.89
N ARG A 276 9.19 7.03 -5.70
CA ARG A 276 8.25 6.02 -5.18
C ARG A 276 6.79 6.22 -5.58
N SER A 277 6.41 7.39 -6.09
CA SER A 277 5.01 7.71 -6.45
C SER A 277 4.38 6.75 -7.47
N LYS A 278 5.21 6.05 -8.26
CA LYS A 278 4.76 5.07 -9.26
C LYS A 278 4.05 3.87 -8.63
N PHE A 279 4.38 3.52 -7.39
CA PHE A 279 3.89 2.33 -6.68
C PHE A 279 2.92 2.68 -5.55
N ILE A 280 2.46 3.94 -5.47
CA ILE A 280 1.65 4.45 -4.37
C ILE A 280 0.25 4.80 -4.91
N PHE A 281 -0.79 4.18 -4.32
CA PHE A 281 -2.19 4.48 -4.62
C PHE A 281 -2.99 4.74 -3.34
N PRO A 282 -3.78 5.83 -3.27
CA PRO A 282 -3.84 6.92 -4.24
C PRO A 282 -2.49 7.65 -4.37
N LYS A 283 -2.21 8.21 -5.55
CA LYS A 283 -0.92 8.88 -5.81
C LYS A 283 -0.69 10.01 -4.80
N PRO A 284 0.58 10.26 -4.40
CA PRO A 284 0.91 11.41 -3.60
C PRO A 284 0.36 12.69 -4.26
N ARG A 285 -0.21 13.56 -3.44
CA ARG A 285 -0.87 14.78 -3.93
C ARG A 285 0.08 15.63 -4.76
N ASN A 286 -0.42 16.16 -5.87
CA ASN A 286 0.23 17.21 -6.63
C ASN A 286 -0.10 18.57 -5.99
N PHE A 287 0.89 19.22 -5.36
CA PHE A 287 0.68 20.49 -4.67
C PHE A 287 0.43 21.66 -5.64
N HIS A 288 0.80 21.54 -6.91
CA HIS A 288 0.56 22.57 -7.93
C HIS A 288 -0.86 22.53 -8.53
N SER A 289 -1.70 21.55 -8.19
CA SER A 289 -3.07 21.51 -8.72
C SER A 289 -3.91 22.68 -8.20
N GLN A 290 -4.88 23.13 -9.00
CA GLN A 290 -5.79 24.20 -8.60
C GLN A 290 -6.50 23.87 -7.28
N GLU A 291 -6.92 22.63 -7.08
CA GLU A 291 -7.50 22.14 -5.83
C GLU A 291 -6.54 22.32 -4.64
N SER A 292 -5.28 21.91 -4.78
CA SER A 292 -4.28 22.09 -3.73
C SER A 292 -4.06 23.57 -3.40
N LYS A 293 -3.97 24.43 -4.43
CA LYS A 293 -3.84 25.88 -4.25
C LYS A 293 -5.08 26.55 -3.63
N THR A 294 -6.25 25.93 -3.75
CA THR A 294 -7.51 26.46 -3.20
C THR A 294 -7.74 26.02 -1.74
N TYR A 295 -7.23 24.85 -1.35
CA TYR A 295 -7.61 24.22 -0.08
C TYR A 295 -6.47 23.93 0.91
N LEU A 296 -5.20 24.02 0.50
CA LEU A 296 -4.06 23.69 1.38
C LEU A 296 -3.39 24.94 1.96
N ASN A 297 -4.09 25.63 2.85
CA ASN A 297 -3.49 26.65 3.70
C ASN A 297 -2.57 26.04 4.78
N ARG A 298 -1.87 26.89 5.54
CA ARG A 298 -0.94 26.46 6.60
C ARG A 298 -1.58 25.51 7.63
N PRO A 299 -2.74 25.82 8.26
CA PRO A 299 -3.45 24.88 9.12
C PRO A 299 -3.76 23.54 8.47
N ALA A 300 -4.26 23.55 7.22
CA ALA A 300 -4.63 22.32 6.52
C ALA A 300 -3.40 21.42 6.25
N LEU A 301 -2.28 22.01 5.84
CA LEU A 301 -1.01 21.30 5.65
C LEU A 301 -0.47 20.75 6.97
N PHE A 302 -0.48 21.55 8.04
CA PHE A 302 -0.07 21.16 9.37
C PHE A 302 -0.85 19.93 9.87
N ILE A 303 -2.18 19.97 9.76
CA ILE A 303 -3.06 18.86 10.15
C ILE A 303 -2.84 17.64 9.27
N ALA A 304 -2.72 17.81 7.95
CA ALA A 304 -2.53 16.70 7.01
C ALA A 304 -1.18 15.99 7.20
N ILE A 305 -0.11 16.73 7.49
CA ILE A 305 1.20 16.15 7.78
C ILE A 305 1.18 15.47 9.14
N GLY A 306 0.63 16.13 10.17
CA GLY A 306 0.55 15.58 11.52
C GLY A 306 -0.28 14.29 11.59
N ARG A 307 -1.48 14.27 11.01
CA ARG A 307 -2.39 13.12 11.05
C ARG A 307 -2.14 12.10 9.94
N GLY A 308 -1.34 12.46 8.95
CA GLY A 308 -1.24 11.70 7.72
C GLY A 308 -2.56 11.71 6.96
N LYS A 309 -2.68 10.82 5.97
CA LYS A 309 -3.91 10.68 5.19
C LYS A 309 -4.40 9.24 5.29
N PRO A 310 -5.41 8.97 6.15
CA PRO A 310 -6.02 7.65 6.29
C PRO A 310 -6.45 7.08 4.93
N GLY A 311 -6.21 5.79 4.72
CA GLY A 311 -6.45 5.13 3.43
C GLY A 311 -5.38 5.41 2.36
N THR A 312 -4.24 5.99 2.74
CA THR A 312 -3.07 6.19 1.86
C THR A 312 -1.79 5.79 2.59
N VAL A 313 -0.68 5.74 1.86
CA VAL A 313 0.64 5.48 2.43
C VAL A 313 1.25 6.68 3.17
N MET A 314 0.57 7.83 3.23
CA MET A 314 1.07 9.02 3.92
C MET A 314 0.83 8.87 5.43
N PRO A 315 1.89 8.61 6.23
CA PRO A 315 1.75 8.30 7.65
C PRO A 315 1.44 9.55 8.47
N ALA A 316 1.01 9.34 9.71
CA ALA A 316 0.85 10.41 10.69
C ALA A 316 2.20 10.85 11.25
N TRP A 317 2.75 11.97 10.78
CA TRP A 317 4.07 12.44 11.20
C TRP A 317 4.11 13.00 12.63
N SER A 318 2.95 13.32 13.23
CA SER A 318 2.84 13.67 14.66
C SER A 318 3.33 12.57 15.60
N LYS A 319 3.50 11.34 15.10
CA LYS A 319 4.05 10.24 15.89
C LYS A 319 5.57 10.29 16.02
N VAL A 320 6.25 11.11 15.21
CA VAL A 320 7.72 11.17 15.14
C VAL A 320 8.29 12.59 15.00
N LEU A 321 7.44 13.60 14.80
CA LEU A 321 7.80 15.01 14.71
C LEU A 321 7.07 15.81 15.79
N SER A 322 7.74 16.83 16.33
CA SER A 322 7.09 17.85 17.13
C SER A 322 6.19 18.75 16.27
N ASP A 323 5.25 19.42 16.90
CA ASP A 323 4.38 20.39 16.23
C ASP A 323 5.20 21.47 15.50
N GLN A 324 6.28 21.97 16.11
CA GLN A 324 7.15 22.93 15.44
C GLN A 324 7.83 22.36 14.18
N GLN A 325 8.27 21.09 14.21
CA GLN A 325 8.86 20.45 13.03
C GLN A 325 7.81 20.22 11.92
N ILE A 326 6.56 19.94 12.29
CA ILE A 326 5.44 19.84 11.35
C ILE A 326 5.14 21.21 10.74
N ALA A 327 5.13 22.28 11.55
CA ALA A 327 4.96 23.65 11.08
C ALA A 327 6.08 24.06 10.11
N ASP A 328 7.34 23.72 10.41
CA ASP A 328 8.48 23.98 9.52
C ASP A 328 8.29 23.32 8.14
N VAL A 329 8.00 22.01 8.08
CA VAL A 329 7.81 21.32 6.80
C VAL A 329 6.53 21.77 6.07
N ALA A 330 5.46 22.08 6.81
CA ALA A 330 4.24 22.65 6.25
C ALA A 330 4.51 24.04 5.64
N GLU A 331 5.35 24.87 6.28
CA GLU A 331 5.72 26.19 5.78
C GLU A 331 6.51 26.10 4.48
N PHE A 332 7.46 25.17 4.41
CA PHE A 332 8.18 24.89 3.17
C PHE A 332 7.21 24.50 2.04
N VAL A 333 6.31 23.54 2.28
CA VAL A 333 5.34 23.09 1.27
C VAL A 333 4.41 24.24 0.85
N PHE A 334 3.93 25.03 1.82
CA PHE A 334 3.05 26.16 1.57
C PHE A 334 3.72 27.24 0.71
N GLN A 335 4.90 27.72 1.11
CA GLN A 335 5.58 28.78 0.36
C GLN A 335 6.10 28.28 -1.00
N ALA A 336 6.72 27.10 -1.05
CA ALA A 336 7.41 26.61 -2.24
C ALA A 336 6.48 26.04 -3.31
N PHE A 337 5.35 25.43 -2.93
CA PHE A 337 4.49 24.71 -3.88
C PHE A 337 3.05 25.23 -3.96
N ILE A 338 2.54 25.87 -2.91
CA ILE A 338 1.14 26.37 -2.87
C ILE A 338 1.07 27.84 -3.29
N GLN A 339 1.82 28.71 -2.62
CA GLN A 339 1.88 30.15 -2.93
C GLN A 339 2.82 30.47 -4.08
N GLU A 340 3.81 29.59 -4.36
CA GLU A 340 4.86 29.82 -5.35
C GLU A 340 5.49 31.22 -5.21
N LYS A 341 5.69 31.68 -3.96
CA LYS A 341 6.46 32.91 -3.73
C LYS A 341 7.83 32.65 -4.32
N GLY A 342 8.15 33.36 -5.40
CA GLY A 342 9.37 33.15 -6.17
C GLY A 342 10.57 33.13 -5.24
N ILE A 343 11.10 31.93 -4.98
CA ILE A 343 12.39 31.74 -4.34
C ILE A 343 13.43 31.95 -5.44
N GLY A 344 13.46 33.16 -5.97
CA GLY A 344 14.53 33.63 -6.82
C GLY A 344 15.85 33.51 -6.07
N GLU A 345 16.87 33.03 -6.78
CA GLU A 345 18.30 33.23 -6.48
C GLU A 345 19.03 32.32 -5.47
N SER A 346 18.40 31.60 -4.54
CA SER A 346 19.20 30.83 -3.53
C SER A 346 19.31 29.32 -3.73
N ALA A 347 18.55 28.71 -4.65
CA ALA A 347 18.59 27.26 -4.87
C ALA A 347 19.63 26.79 -5.91
N GLU A 348 20.05 27.67 -6.83
CA GLU A 348 21.06 27.37 -7.86
C GLU A 348 22.50 27.54 -7.37
N ALA A 349 22.70 28.17 -6.22
CA ALA A 349 24.04 28.44 -5.68
C ALA A 349 24.70 27.25 -4.96
N VAL A 350 23.98 26.16 -4.69
CA VAL A 350 24.50 25.03 -3.88
C VAL A 350 24.92 23.81 -4.72
N ASP A 351 24.56 23.76 -6.01
CA ASP A 351 24.86 22.60 -6.88
C ASP A 351 26.13 22.79 -7.77
N LYS A 352 26.87 23.89 -7.59
CA LYS A 352 28.18 24.08 -8.24
C LYS A 352 29.27 23.40 -7.41
N LYS A 353 29.60 22.15 -7.75
CA LYS A 353 30.84 21.49 -7.30
C LYS A 353 32.07 22.32 -7.74
N PRO A 354 33.11 22.49 -6.90
CA PRO A 354 34.36 23.14 -7.33
C PRO A 354 35.02 22.30 -8.43
N GLY A 355 35.40 22.98 -9.52
CA GLY A 355 35.79 22.38 -10.77
C GLY A 355 37.06 21.54 -10.72
N TRP A 356 37.00 20.35 -11.33
CA TRP A 356 38.17 19.65 -11.83
C TRP A 356 38.65 20.39 -13.09
N LYS A 357 39.73 21.16 -12.99
CA LYS A 357 40.39 21.75 -14.16
C LYS A 357 40.99 20.61 -15.00
N LYS A 358 40.45 20.36 -16.19
CA LYS A 358 41.14 19.60 -17.24
C LYS A 358 42.29 20.47 -17.78
N LYS A 359 43.53 19.98 -17.65
CA LYS A 359 44.67 20.47 -18.44
C LYS A 359 44.72 19.71 -19.76
N GLN A 360 44.73 20.42 -20.88
CA GLN A 360 45.18 19.99 -22.21
C GLN A 360 45.56 21.25 -23.01
N PRO A 361 46.44 21.18 -24.02
CA PRO A 361 47.30 20.05 -24.38
C PRO A 361 48.59 19.99 -23.55
#